data_AF-A0A1L9UF62-F1
#
_entry.id   AF-A0A1L9UF62-F1
#
_cell.length_a   1.000
_cell.length_b   1.000
_cell.length_c   1.000
_cell.angle_alpha   90.00
_cell.angle_beta   90.00
_cell.angle_gamma   90.00
#
_symmetry.space_group_name_H-M   'P 1'
#
loop_
_entity.id
_entity.type
_entity.pdbx_description
1 polymer ?
#
loop_
_entity_poly.entity_id
_entity_poly.type
_entity_poly.pdbx_seq_one_letter_code
_entity_poly.pdbx_strand_id
1 'polypeptide(L)'
;MGDATNSYNSEEWDTYGKWAPELDRLHQRAMEEQEVDLQNTKLWSGNALVYLEQLLTTDSLQRNYDIQRGIRSFQESMDFLNQIEFYQVVAEPKAWRHQTAIGQLVSALAGYAEELWKIVGDAFHLSPEHAEQIILNDYIRWRWHLCLAIIDDIEKQVNDLGHHFSRWARVTPGEWEDIFPPNRLDLEDGSNNEDTYF
;
A
#
# COMPACT_ATOMS: atom_id res chain seq x y z
N MET A 1 17.62 53.61 20.53
CA MET A 1 16.58 53.24 19.55
C MET A 1 17.19 52.19 18.67
N GLY A 2 16.92 50.90 18.74
CA GLY A 2 15.97 50.08 19.48
C GLY A 2 16.03 48.76 18.72
N ASP A 3 16.78 47.79 19.26
CA ASP A 3 16.93 46.46 18.67
C ASP A 3 15.54 45.81 18.59
N ALA A 4 15.02 45.68 17.37
CA ALA A 4 13.95 44.73 17.08
C ALA A 4 14.62 43.37 16.85
N THR A 5 15.11 42.75 17.92
CA THR A 5 15.37 41.32 17.90
C THR A 5 14.04 40.64 17.59
N ASN A 6 14.00 39.92 16.47
CA ASN A 6 12.92 39.02 16.09
C ASN A 6 12.59 38.11 17.27
N SER A 7 11.61 38.49 18.09
CA SER A 7 10.92 37.59 18.99
C SER A 7 10.04 36.70 18.12
N TYR A 8 10.64 35.68 17.48
CA TYR A 8 9.86 34.54 17.04
C TYR A 8 9.19 33.97 18.30
N ASN A 9 7.86 34.02 18.30
CA ASN A 9 6.96 33.78 19.43
C ASN A 9 7.36 32.56 20.26
N SER A 10 7.92 32.77 21.46
CA SER A 10 8.12 31.67 22.42
C SER A 10 6.80 30.97 22.75
N GLU A 11 5.66 31.66 22.65
CA GLU A 11 4.32 31.08 22.82
C GLU A 11 3.94 30.07 21.73
N GLU A 12 4.36 30.27 20.47
CA GLU A 12 4.09 29.30 19.40
C GLU A 12 4.88 28.01 19.64
N TRP A 13 6.14 28.14 20.06
CA TRP A 13 7.01 26.99 20.37
C TRP A 13 6.63 26.26 21.67
N ASP A 14 6.19 27.00 22.68
CA ASP A 14 5.68 26.45 23.95
C ASP A 14 4.32 25.76 23.75
N THR A 15 3.57 26.15 22.72
CA THR A 15 2.40 25.43 22.23
C THR A 15 2.84 24.16 21.52
N TYR A 16 3.78 24.20 20.57
CA TYR A 16 4.31 23.01 19.89
C TYR A 16 4.86 21.94 20.85
N GLY A 17 5.62 22.34 21.88
CA GLY A 17 6.13 21.43 22.91
C GLY A 17 5.03 20.73 23.72
N LYS A 18 3.88 21.37 23.93
CA LYS A 18 2.71 20.77 24.60
C LYS A 18 1.97 19.77 23.73
N TRP A 19 2.00 19.95 22.40
CA TRP A 19 1.36 19.04 21.44
C TRP A 19 2.27 17.89 20.99
N ALA A 20 3.58 18.01 21.14
CA ALA A 20 4.54 17.01 20.67
C ALA A 20 4.20 15.57 21.12
N PRO A 21 3.90 15.29 22.41
CA PRO A 21 3.56 13.92 22.83
C PRO A 21 2.26 13.38 22.22
N GLU A 22 1.29 14.27 21.97
CA GLU A 22 0.00 13.87 21.37
C GLU A 22 0.13 13.68 19.85
N LEU A 23 0.96 14.49 19.19
CA LEU A 23 1.33 14.32 17.79
C LEU A 23 2.10 13.00 17.58
N ASP A 24 3.03 12.66 18.48
CA ASP A 24 3.78 11.40 18.43
C ASP A 24 2.84 10.19 18.57
N ARG A 25 1.87 10.26 19.49
CA ARG A 25 0.84 9.22 19.63
C ARG A 25 -0.03 9.08 18.39
N LEU A 26 -0.47 10.19 17.80
CA LEU A 26 -1.25 10.17 16.57
C LEU A 26 -0.44 9.57 15.41
N HIS A 27 0.85 9.90 15.32
CA HIS A 27 1.74 9.36 14.32
C HIS A 27 1.96 7.86 14.50
N GLN A 28 2.24 7.41 15.72
CA GLN A 28 2.38 5.99 16.04
C GLN A 28 1.11 5.21 15.67
N ARG A 29 -0.06 5.72 16.06
CA ARG A 29 -1.34 5.09 15.70
C ARG A 29 -1.54 5.00 14.19
N ALA A 30 -1.21 6.06 13.45
CA ALA A 30 -1.33 6.05 11.99
C ALA A 30 -0.39 5.03 11.33
N MET A 31 0.81 4.82 11.89
CA MET A 31 1.73 3.77 11.43
C MET A 31 1.20 2.36 11.72
N GLU A 32 0.64 2.14 12.91
CA GLU A 32 0.03 0.85 13.28
C GLU A 32 -1.17 0.53 12.37
N GLU A 33 -2.03 1.51 12.10
CA GLU A 33 -3.15 1.36 11.17
C GLU A 33 -2.66 1.06 9.73
N GLN A 34 -1.64 1.77 9.27
CA GLN A 34 -1.03 1.53 7.96
C GLN A 34 -0.39 0.14 7.85
N GLU A 35 0.27 -0.35 8.91
CA GLU A 35 0.86 -1.68 8.94
C GLU A 35 -0.22 -2.75 8.74
N VAL A 36 -1.34 -2.64 9.45
CA VAL A 36 -2.47 -3.57 9.30
C VAL A 36 -3.02 -3.54 7.87
N ASP A 37 -3.19 -2.34 7.29
CA ASP A 37 -3.68 -2.20 5.91
C ASP A 37 -2.71 -2.79 4.88
N LEU A 38 -1.40 -2.67 5.08
CA LEU A 38 -0.38 -3.27 4.22
C LEU A 38 -0.36 -4.80 4.33
N GLN A 39 -0.50 -5.36 5.53
CA GLN A 39 -0.64 -6.80 5.71
C GLN A 39 -1.91 -7.34 5.04
N ASN A 40 -3.02 -6.62 5.17
CA ASN A 40 -4.26 -6.95 4.47
C ASN A 40 -4.08 -6.87 2.96
N THR A 41 -3.39 -5.84 2.45
CA THR A 41 -3.09 -5.71 1.02
C THR A 41 -2.28 -6.89 0.50
N LYS A 42 -1.28 -7.35 1.26
CA LYS A 42 -0.48 -8.54 0.92
C LYS A 42 -1.31 -9.82 0.89
N LEU A 43 -2.25 -9.96 1.83
CA LEU A 43 -3.17 -11.09 1.84
C LEU A 43 -4.12 -11.05 0.63
N TRP A 44 -4.69 -9.88 0.34
CA TRP A 44 -5.61 -9.69 -0.79
C TRP A 44 -4.94 -9.89 -2.13
N SER A 45 -3.69 -9.46 -2.32
CA SER A 45 -2.96 -9.73 -3.56
C SER A 45 -2.75 -11.22 -3.78
N GLY A 46 -2.38 -11.97 -2.73
CA GLY A 46 -2.29 -13.42 -2.77
C GLY A 46 -3.62 -14.08 -3.11
N ASN A 47 -4.72 -13.67 -2.47
CA ASN A 47 -6.06 -14.21 -2.73
C ASN A 47 -6.52 -13.92 -4.16
N ALA A 48 -6.38 -12.67 -4.62
CA ALA A 48 -6.72 -12.26 -5.98
C ALA A 48 -6.00 -13.14 -7.01
N LEU A 49 -4.69 -13.38 -6.80
CA LEU A 49 -3.89 -14.24 -7.66
C LEU A 49 -4.45 -15.66 -7.70
N VAL A 50 -4.72 -16.26 -6.54
CA VAL A 50 -5.26 -17.63 -6.45
C VAL A 50 -6.60 -17.74 -7.18
N TYR A 51 -7.52 -16.79 -6.98
CA TYR A 51 -8.82 -16.84 -7.66
C TYR A 51 -8.67 -16.69 -9.18
N LEU A 52 -7.84 -15.76 -9.63
CA LEU A 52 -7.57 -15.55 -11.05
C LEU A 52 -6.92 -16.77 -11.71
N GLU A 53 -5.95 -17.41 -11.06
CA GLU A 53 -5.31 -18.64 -11.54
C GLU A 53 -6.27 -19.83 -11.58
N GLN A 54 -7.12 -19.97 -10.57
CA GLN A 54 -8.14 -21.03 -10.56
C GLN A 54 -9.14 -20.85 -11.71
N LEU A 55 -9.47 -19.62 -12.08
CA LEU A 55 -10.34 -19.34 -13.21
C LEU A 55 -9.71 -19.75 -14.56
N LEU A 56 -8.38 -19.76 -14.69
CA LEU A 56 -7.68 -20.28 -15.88
C LEU A 56 -7.74 -21.81 -16.03
N THR A 57 -8.24 -22.54 -15.03
CA THR A 57 -8.47 -23.99 -15.16
C THR A 57 -9.66 -24.34 -16.06
N THR A 58 -10.48 -23.34 -16.41
CA THR A 58 -11.57 -23.50 -17.37
C THR A 58 -11.06 -23.31 -18.80
N ASP A 59 -11.27 -24.29 -19.68
CA ASP A 59 -10.77 -24.32 -21.06
C ASP A 59 -11.10 -23.04 -21.86
N SER A 60 -12.34 -22.55 -21.81
CA SER A 60 -12.73 -21.34 -22.56
C SER A 60 -12.06 -20.08 -22.03
N LEU A 61 -11.85 -19.98 -20.72
CA LEU A 61 -11.18 -18.84 -20.10
C LEU A 61 -9.67 -18.91 -20.33
N GLN A 62 -9.10 -20.11 -20.29
CA GLN A 62 -7.70 -20.35 -20.63
C GLN A 62 -7.38 -19.88 -22.04
N ARG A 63 -8.29 -20.05 -23.01
CA ARG A 63 -8.06 -19.63 -24.41
C ARG A 63 -8.24 -18.13 -24.64
N ASN A 64 -8.74 -17.38 -23.65
CA ASN A 64 -8.94 -15.95 -23.79
C ASN A 64 -7.61 -15.21 -23.55
N TYR A 65 -7.06 -14.63 -24.63
CA TYR A 65 -5.79 -13.91 -24.60
C TYR A 65 -5.80 -12.72 -23.63
N ASP A 66 -6.88 -11.96 -23.58
CA ASP A 66 -6.95 -10.76 -22.73
C ASP A 66 -6.92 -11.13 -21.25
N ILE A 67 -7.59 -12.24 -20.87
CA ILE A 67 -7.56 -12.77 -19.51
C ILE A 67 -6.15 -13.24 -19.15
N GLN A 68 -5.50 -14.04 -20.01
CA GLN A 68 -4.13 -14.48 -19.77
C GLN A 68 -3.15 -13.31 -19.62
N ARG A 69 -3.26 -12.32 -20.50
CA ARG A 69 -2.42 -11.13 -20.47
C ARG A 69 -2.63 -10.33 -19.19
N GLY A 70 -3.89 -10.10 -18.79
CA GLY A 70 -4.19 -9.39 -17.55
C GLY A 70 -3.63 -10.10 -16.33
N ILE A 71 -3.82 -11.41 -16.20
CA ILE A 71 -3.30 -12.18 -15.06
C ILE A 71 -1.78 -12.11 -14.99
N ARG A 72 -1.09 -12.20 -16.14
CA ARG A 72 0.36 -12.02 -16.20
C ARG A 72 0.80 -10.62 -15.77
N SER A 73 0.14 -9.57 -16.26
CA SER A 73 0.44 -8.19 -15.86
C SER A 73 0.26 -7.98 -14.34
N PHE A 74 -0.79 -8.58 -13.77
CA PHE A 74 -1.00 -8.56 -12.33
C PHE A 74 0.12 -9.30 -11.57
N GLN A 75 0.51 -10.50 -12.02
CA GLN A 75 1.63 -11.25 -11.45
C GLN A 75 2.92 -10.42 -11.46
N GLU A 76 3.28 -9.85 -12.61
CA GLU A 76 4.48 -9.02 -12.78
C GLU A 76 4.45 -7.79 -11.85
N SER A 77 3.28 -7.16 -11.71
CA SER A 77 3.07 -6.05 -10.78
C SER A 77 3.29 -6.48 -9.32
N MET A 78 2.72 -7.61 -8.90
CA MET A 78 2.87 -8.10 -7.52
C MET A 78 4.31 -8.54 -7.22
N ASP A 79 5.00 -9.15 -8.19
CA ASP A 79 6.41 -9.51 -8.08
C ASP A 79 7.28 -8.27 -7.90
N PHE A 80 7.03 -7.21 -8.67
CA PHE A 80 7.72 -5.94 -8.49
C PHE A 80 7.46 -5.34 -7.10
N LEU A 81 6.21 -5.29 -6.64
CA LEU A 81 5.87 -4.80 -5.29
C LEU A 81 6.58 -5.58 -4.19
N ASN A 82 6.70 -6.90 -4.33
CA ASN A 82 7.47 -7.74 -3.41
C ASN A 82 8.97 -7.39 -3.43
N GLN A 83 9.56 -7.18 -4.62
CA GLN A 83 10.98 -6.86 -4.77
C GLN A 83 11.37 -5.55 -4.08
N ILE A 84 10.46 -4.58 -4.06
CA ILE A 84 10.69 -3.28 -3.41
C ILE A 84 10.27 -3.27 -1.92
N GLU A 85 9.87 -4.41 -1.36
CA GLU A 85 9.38 -4.52 0.02
C GLU A 85 8.18 -3.60 0.31
N PHE A 86 7.29 -3.44 -0.68
CA PHE A 86 6.18 -2.49 -0.66
C PHE A 86 5.27 -2.59 0.58
N TYR A 87 5.11 -3.79 1.13
CA TYR A 87 4.20 -4.10 2.23
C TYR A 87 4.76 -3.74 3.63
N GLN A 88 5.79 -2.91 3.70
CA GLN A 88 6.34 -2.36 4.94
C GLN A 88 5.97 -0.88 5.09
N VAL A 89 5.77 -0.44 6.34
CA VAL A 89 5.59 0.99 6.63
C VAL A 89 6.90 1.73 6.35
N VAL A 90 6.81 2.87 5.67
CA VAL A 90 7.97 3.71 5.32
C VAL A 90 7.88 5.09 5.96
N ALA A 91 9.01 5.77 6.14
CA ALA A 91 9.04 7.13 6.68
C ALA A 91 8.38 8.14 5.74
N GLU A 92 8.40 7.89 4.43
CA GLU A 92 8.01 8.89 3.44
C GLU A 92 6.47 8.98 3.30
N PRO A 93 5.81 10.08 3.73
CA PRO A 93 4.35 10.17 3.71
C PRO A 93 3.75 10.19 2.30
N LYS A 94 4.56 10.55 1.29
CA LYS A 94 4.13 10.49 -0.12
C LYS A 94 3.98 9.04 -0.59
N ALA A 95 4.81 8.13 -0.10
CA ALA A 95 4.72 6.71 -0.42
C ALA A 95 3.46 6.07 0.18
N TRP A 96 2.98 6.55 1.34
CA TRP A 96 1.73 6.04 1.95
C TRP A 96 0.53 6.23 1.03
N ARG A 97 0.46 7.36 0.31
CA ARG A 97 -0.63 7.61 -0.65
C ARG A 97 -0.65 6.58 -1.78
N HIS A 98 0.53 6.23 -2.30
CA HIS A 98 0.64 5.17 -3.30
C HIS A 98 0.33 3.80 -2.71
N GLN A 99 0.77 3.54 -1.48
CA GLN A 99 0.47 2.32 -0.75
C GLN A 99 -1.04 2.12 -0.57
N THR A 100 -1.75 3.14 -0.10
CA THR A 100 -3.21 3.12 0.07
C THR A 100 -3.92 2.96 -1.27
N ALA A 101 -3.50 3.68 -2.32
CA ALA A 101 -4.14 3.62 -3.63
C ALA A 101 -4.05 2.21 -4.24
N ILE A 102 -2.87 1.62 -4.23
CA ILE A 102 -2.66 0.23 -4.68
C ILE A 102 -3.42 -0.73 -3.78
N GLY A 103 -3.41 -0.52 -2.46
CA GLY A 103 -4.15 -1.34 -1.50
C GLY A 103 -5.65 -1.41 -1.78
N GLN A 104 -6.27 -0.27 -2.08
CA GLN A 104 -7.68 -0.19 -2.45
C GLN A 104 -7.98 -0.93 -3.76
N LEU A 105 -7.12 -0.78 -4.78
CA LEU A 105 -7.29 -1.49 -6.05
C LEU A 105 -7.13 -3.01 -5.88
N VAL A 106 -6.15 -3.46 -5.11
CA VAL A 106 -5.92 -4.88 -4.81
C VAL A 106 -7.09 -5.47 -4.03
N SER A 107 -7.60 -4.76 -3.02
CA SER A 107 -8.78 -5.17 -2.25
C SER A 107 -10.01 -5.35 -3.15
N ALA A 108 -10.26 -4.36 -4.02
CA ALA A 108 -11.36 -4.42 -4.98
C ALA A 108 -11.19 -5.60 -5.96
N LEU A 109 -9.99 -5.80 -6.52
CA LEU A 109 -9.70 -6.91 -7.41
C LEU A 109 -9.93 -8.26 -6.72
N ALA A 110 -9.47 -8.42 -5.48
CA ALA A 110 -9.65 -9.65 -4.71
C ALA A 110 -11.15 -9.98 -4.54
N GLY A 111 -11.96 -8.99 -4.17
CA GLY A 111 -13.41 -9.17 -4.06
C GLY A 111 -14.08 -9.56 -5.37
N TYR A 112 -13.76 -8.87 -6.47
CA TYR A 112 -14.34 -9.19 -7.78
C TYR A 112 -13.88 -10.55 -8.32
N ALA A 113 -12.61 -10.91 -8.12
CA ALA A 113 -12.06 -12.20 -8.52
C ALA A 113 -12.69 -13.34 -7.70
N GLU A 114 -12.91 -13.16 -6.39
CA GLU A 114 -13.59 -14.14 -5.56
C GLU A 114 -15.03 -14.37 -6.02
N GLU A 115 -15.79 -13.31 -6.29
CA GLU A 115 -17.16 -13.42 -6.80
C GLU A 115 -17.21 -14.14 -8.14
N LEU A 116 -16.31 -13.80 -9.07
CA LEU A 116 -16.19 -14.48 -10.36
C LEU A 116 -15.88 -15.96 -10.18
N TRP A 117 -14.91 -16.28 -9.35
CA TRP A 117 -14.52 -17.67 -9.06
C TRP A 117 -15.71 -18.49 -8.52
N LYS A 118 -16.47 -17.93 -7.57
CA LYS A 118 -17.68 -18.59 -7.04
C LYS A 118 -18.72 -18.83 -8.12
N ILE A 119 -19.05 -17.81 -8.93
CA ILE A 119 -20.04 -17.94 -10.00
C ILE A 119 -19.64 -19.02 -11.01
N VAL A 120 -18.36 -19.06 -11.41
CA VAL A 120 -17.84 -20.06 -12.33
C VAL A 120 -17.89 -21.46 -11.72
N GLY A 121 -17.49 -21.61 -10.45
CA GLY A 121 -17.60 -22.87 -9.71
C GLY A 121 -19.04 -23.37 -9.61
N ASP A 122 -19.98 -22.48 -9.27
CA ASP A 122 -21.41 -22.80 -9.18
C ASP A 122 -21.98 -23.21 -10.55
N ALA A 123 -21.53 -22.60 -11.65
CA ALA A 123 -21.96 -23.00 -12.99
C ALA A 123 -21.58 -24.45 -13.31
N PHE A 124 -20.34 -24.86 -12.96
CA PHE A 124 -19.89 -26.24 -13.12
C PHE A 124 -20.59 -27.20 -12.15
N HIS A 125 -20.95 -26.77 -10.95
CA HIS A 125 -21.72 -27.59 -10.02
C HIS A 125 -23.18 -27.79 -10.45
N LEU A 126 -23.82 -26.75 -10.99
CA LEU A 126 -25.23 -26.77 -11.38
C LEU A 126 -25.46 -27.50 -12.71
N SER A 127 -24.62 -27.26 -13.71
CA SER A 127 -24.75 -27.90 -15.02
C SER A 127 -23.40 -27.95 -15.76
N PRO A 128 -22.60 -29.01 -15.54
CA PRO A 128 -21.33 -29.18 -16.25
C PRO A 128 -21.47 -29.09 -17.78
N GLU A 129 -22.58 -29.60 -18.31
CA GLU A 129 -22.87 -29.61 -19.76
C GLU A 129 -23.08 -28.21 -20.35
N HIS A 130 -23.58 -27.27 -19.55
CA HIS A 130 -23.86 -25.90 -19.97
C HIS A 130 -22.92 -24.86 -19.33
N ALA A 131 -22.02 -25.28 -18.44
CA ALA A 131 -21.14 -24.39 -17.69
C ALA A 131 -20.35 -23.46 -18.61
N GLU A 132 -19.81 -23.99 -19.71
CA GLU A 132 -19.10 -23.18 -20.71
C GLU A 132 -19.97 -22.09 -21.34
N GLN A 133 -21.24 -22.39 -21.64
CA GLN A 133 -22.17 -21.40 -22.19
C GLN A 133 -22.56 -20.35 -21.15
N ILE A 134 -22.69 -20.76 -19.88
CA ILE A 134 -22.93 -19.86 -18.76
C ILE A 134 -21.74 -18.92 -18.58
N ILE A 135 -20.52 -19.45 -18.62
CA ILE A 135 -19.27 -18.68 -18.46
C ILE A 135 -19.04 -17.68 -19.60
N LEU A 136 -19.47 -18.04 -20.81
CA LEU A 136 -19.42 -17.16 -21.98
C LEU A 136 -20.54 -16.11 -22.00
N ASN A 137 -21.47 -16.12 -21.03
CA ASN A 137 -22.53 -15.13 -20.91
C ASN A 137 -21.97 -13.72 -20.72
N ASP A 138 -22.66 -12.72 -21.29
CA ASP A 138 -22.25 -11.32 -21.26
C ASP A 138 -22.09 -10.77 -19.84
N TYR A 139 -22.84 -11.27 -18.86
CA TYR A 139 -22.70 -10.89 -17.45
C TYR A 139 -21.33 -11.28 -16.87
N ILE A 140 -20.90 -12.54 -17.10
CA ILE A 140 -19.60 -13.03 -16.63
C ILE A 140 -18.47 -12.35 -17.40
N ARG A 141 -18.64 -12.15 -18.70
CA ARG A 141 -17.70 -11.39 -19.53
C ARG A 141 -17.51 -9.95 -19.05
N TRP A 142 -18.59 -9.26 -18.67
CA TRP A 142 -18.50 -7.90 -18.14
C TRP A 142 -17.74 -7.86 -16.80
N ARG A 143 -17.98 -8.82 -15.91
CA ARG A 143 -17.22 -8.94 -14.65
C ARG A 143 -15.73 -9.18 -14.91
N TRP A 144 -15.38 -9.96 -15.92
CA TRP A 144 -14.00 -10.12 -16.36
C TRP A 144 -13.37 -8.82 -16.81
N HIS A 145 -14.08 -8.04 -17.61
CA HIS A 145 -13.60 -6.72 -18.04
C HIS A 145 -13.37 -5.78 -16.86
N LEU A 146 -14.17 -5.87 -15.79
CA LEU A 146 -13.95 -5.09 -14.57
C LEU A 146 -12.64 -5.48 -13.88
N CYS A 147 -12.36 -6.78 -13.74
CA CYS A 147 -11.07 -7.25 -13.21
C CYS A 147 -9.90 -6.77 -14.07
N LEU A 148 -10.01 -6.87 -15.39
CA LEU A 148 -8.97 -6.40 -16.31
C LEU A 148 -8.73 -4.89 -16.20
N ALA A 149 -9.79 -4.09 -16.09
CA ALA A 149 -9.66 -2.64 -15.91
C ALA A 149 -8.93 -2.29 -14.60
N ILE A 150 -9.23 -3.00 -13.51
CA ILE A 150 -8.55 -2.81 -12.22
C ILE A 150 -7.08 -3.24 -12.31
N ILE A 151 -6.78 -4.35 -13.00
CA ILE A 151 -5.41 -4.80 -13.22
C ILE A 151 -4.62 -3.75 -14.01
N ASP A 152 -5.19 -3.21 -15.09
CA ASP A 152 -4.55 -2.14 -15.87
C ASP A 152 -4.26 -0.89 -15.02
N ASP A 153 -5.16 -0.56 -14.09
CA ASP A 153 -4.96 0.56 -13.17
C ASP A 153 -3.91 0.27 -12.09
N ILE A 154 -3.84 -0.97 -11.59
CA ILE A 154 -2.75 -1.41 -10.72
C ILE A 154 -1.42 -1.31 -11.45
N GLU A 155 -1.32 -1.81 -12.69
CA GLU A 155 -0.11 -1.76 -13.50
C GLU A 155 0.36 -0.31 -13.68
N LYS A 156 -0.56 0.63 -13.97
CA LYS A 156 -0.22 2.07 -14.05
C LYS A 156 0.33 2.61 -12.73
N GLN A 157 -0.34 2.34 -11.61
CA GLN A 157 0.12 2.82 -10.29
C GLN A 157 1.49 2.24 -9.91
N VAL A 158 1.73 0.97 -10.24
CA VAL A 158 2.99 0.28 -10.00
C VAL A 158 4.11 0.84 -10.89
N ASN A 159 3.83 1.12 -12.16
CA ASN A 159 4.77 1.75 -13.08
C ASN A 159 5.14 3.17 -12.63
N ASP A 160 4.14 3.98 -12.24
CA ASP A 160 4.35 5.31 -11.68
C ASP A 160 5.24 5.24 -10.43
N LEU A 161 4.99 4.25 -9.57
CA LEU A 161 5.81 4.01 -8.38
C LEU A 161 7.27 3.65 -8.75
N GLY A 162 7.47 2.82 -9.76
CA GLY A 162 8.80 2.49 -10.28
C GLY A 162 9.57 3.70 -10.83
N HIS A 163 8.89 4.68 -11.40
CA HIS A 163 9.49 5.92 -11.88
C HIS A 163 9.85 6.89 -10.75
N HIS A 164 9.02 6.99 -9.73
CA HIS A 164 9.17 7.99 -8.68
C HIS A 164 9.99 7.51 -7.48
N PHE A 165 10.11 6.20 -7.27
CA PHE A 165 10.63 5.65 -6.02
C PHE A 165 11.66 4.53 -6.20
N SER A 166 12.68 4.78 -7.03
CA SER A 166 13.76 3.81 -7.30
C SER A 166 14.57 3.35 -6.06
N ARG A 167 14.53 4.10 -4.95
CA ARG A 167 15.11 3.73 -3.64
C ARG A 167 14.30 4.38 -2.51
N TRP A 168 13.54 3.59 -1.76
CA TRP A 168 12.91 4.05 -0.50
C TRP A 168 13.97 4.29 0.58
N ALA A 169 13.89 5.41 1.30
CA ALA A 169 14.50 5.53 2.62
C ALA A 169 13.66 4.69 3.59
N ARG A 170 14.22 3.55 3.99
CA ARG A 170 13.53 2.57 4.84
C ARG A 170 13.61 3.04 6.29
N VAL A 171 12.57 2.75 7.07
CA VAL A 171 12.65 2.82 8.52
C VAL A 171 12.86 1.40 9.01
N THR A 172 13.95 1.16 9.73
CA THR A 172 14.14 -0.12 10.40
C THR A 172 13.09 -0.22 11.52
N PRO A 173 12.32 -1.32 11.62
CA PRO A 173 11.40 -1.50 12.74
C PRO A 173 12.15 -1.40 14.08
N GLY A 174 11.84 -0.37 14.88
CA GLY A 174 12.52 -0.07 16.15
C GLY A 174 13.47 1.13 16.11
N GLU A 175 13.78 1.69 14.94
CA GLU A 175 14.60 2.91 14.76
C GLU A 175 13.71 4.08 14.31
N TRP A 176 12.67 4.38 15.09
CA TRP A 176 11.67 5.40 14.78
C TRP A 176 12.11 6.83 15.12
N GLU A 177 13.22 6.99 15.86
CA GLU A 177 13.78 8.29 16.27
C GLU A 177 14.35 9.09 15.09
N ASP A 178 14.66 8.45 13.95
CA ASP A 178 15.34 9.09 12.81
C ASP A 178 14.39 9.66 11.74
N ILE A 179 13.06 9.55 11.90
CA ILE A 179 12.08 10.09 10.92
C ILE A 179 11.97 11.61 11.03
N PHE A 180 12.18 12.14 12.23
CA PHE A 180 12.31 13.58 12.49
C PHE A 180 13.70 13.80 13.07
N PRO A 181 14.52 14.71 12.50
CA PRO A 181 15.83 14.99 13.09
C PRO A 181 15.64 15.37 14.57
N PRO A 182 16.51 14.87 15.48
CA PRO A 182 16.44 15.23 16.88
C PRO A 182 16.37 16.75 17.00
N ASN A 183 15.53 17.23 17.91
CA ASN A 183 15.37 18.65 18.13
C ASN A 183 16.75 19.21 18.46
N ARG A 184 17.19 20.28 17.81
CA ARG A 184 18.56 20.82 18.00
C ARG A 184 18.85 21.19 19.46
N LEU A 185 17.81 21.36 20.28
CA LEU A 185 17.89 21.66 21.71
C LEU A 185 18.03 20.42 22.60
N ASP A 186 17.69 19.22 22.13
CA ASP A 186 17.92 17.96 22.86
C ASP A 186 19.43 17.62 22.94
N LEU A 187 20.23 18.26 22.07
CA LEU A 187 21.68 18.16 22.03
C LEU A 187 22.38 19.24 22.87
N GLU A 188 21.66 20.28 23.32
CA GLU A 188 22.27 21.41 24.04
C GLU A 188 22.29 21.26 25.57
N ASP A 189 21.58 20.29 26.15
CA ASP A 189 21.56 20.07 27.61
C ASP A 189 22.59 19.05 28.13
N GLY A 190 23.53 18.60 27.28
CA GLY A 190 24.56 17.64 27.67
C GLY A 190 25.96 18.21 27.93
N SER A 191 26.23 19.48 27.61
CA SER A 191 27.63 19.96 27.51
C SER A 191 27.97 21.24 28.27
N ASN A 192 27.34 21.52 29.41
CA ASN A 192 27.88 22.53 30.33
C ASN A 192 27.42 22.29 31.78
N ASN A 193 28.25 21.62 32.57
CA ASN A 193 28.73 22.09 33.87
C ASN A 193 29.51 21.00 34.60
N GLU A 194 30.84 21.03 34.46
CA GLU A 194 31.78 20.84 35.57
C GLU A 194 33.21 21.11 35.06
N ASP A 195 33.55 22.40 34.92
CA ASP A 195 34.94 22.84 35.00
C ASP A 195 35.06 23.75 36.21
N THR A 196 35.37 23.14 37.34
CA THR A 196 35.77 23.81 38.59
C THR A 196 37.12 24.50 38.41
N TYR A 197 37.12 25.78 38.82
CA TYR A 197 38.23 26.74 38.88
C TYR A 197 39.52 26.21 39.52
N PHE A 198 40.67 26.64 38.96
CA PHE A 198 41.96 26.75 39.66
C PHE A 198 42.01 28.02 40.51
#